data_AF-A0A7S2IH47-F1
#
_entry.id   AF-A0A7S2IH47-F1
#
_cell.length_a   1.000
_cell.length_b   1.000
_cell.length_c   1.000
_cell.angle_alpha   90.00
_cell.angle_beta   90.00
_cell.angle_gamma   90.00
#
_symmetry.space_group_name_H-M   'P 1'
#
loop_
_entity.id
_entity.type
_entity.pdbx_description
1 polymer ?
#
loop_
_entity_poly.entity_id
_entity_poly.type
_entity_poly.pdbx_seq_one_letter_code
_entity_poly.pdbx_strand_id
1 'polypeptide(L)'
;FLSDEQRSSGGGGGSGRGGGGGGGGKHVRELWECFRKTTASDEIYFPTALSIMGILRRPRSDIEVEDDDVPYNIGDEIARKRVTYCDWSTCAKNPASFSKKDLRDVVQRGRAEGCLIARKFGLGKDCGGGIAGKSK
;
A
#
# COMPACT_ATOMS: atom_id res chain seq x y z
N PHE A 1 -6.94 1.67 -47.75
CA PHE A 1 -5.53 1.95 -47.46
C PHE A 1 -5.35 1.82 -45.95
N LEU A 2 -4.90 0.73 -45.34
CA LEU A 2 -4.06 -0.38 -45.77
C LEU A 2 -4.77 -1.73 -45.60
N SER A 3 -4.31 -2.69 -46.41
CA SER A 3 -4.81 -4.06 -46.53
C SER A 3 -4.18 -5.01 -45.51
N ASP A 4 -4.91 -6.06 -45.18
CA ASP A 4 -4.34 -7.37 -44.83
C ASP A 4 -3.46 -7.88 -45.99
N GLU A 5 -2.39 -8.63 -45.68
CA GLU A 5 -2.21 -10.03 -46.14
C GLU A 5 -0.76 -10.57 -45.96
N GLN A 6 -0.68 -11.68 -45.21
CA GLN A 6 0.16 -12.90 -45.36
C GLN A 6 1.66 -13.04 -45.00
N ARG A 7 1.86 -14.13 -44.21
CA ARG A 7 2.84 -15.25 -44.28
C ARG A 7 4.34 -14.97 -44.10
N SER A 8 4.97 -15.68 -43.16
CA SER A 8 5.59 -16.99 -43.42
C SER A 8 6.46 -17.49 -42.25
N SER A 9 6.38 -18.80 -42.07
CA SER A 9 7.16 -19.80 -41.33
C SER A 9 8.68 -19.63 -41.13
N GLY A 10 9.17 -20.14 -39.99
CA GLY A 10 10.55 -20.55 -39.67
C GLY A 10 10.80 -20.37 -38.16
N GLY A 11 11.07 -21.37 -37.30
CA GLY A 11 11.93 -22.53 -37.45
C GLY A 11 13.26 -22.25 -36.74
N GLY A 12 13.47 -22.76 -35.51
CA GLY A 12 14.77 -22.66 -34.84
C GLY A 12 14.73 -22.93 -33.34
N GLY A 13 15.11 -24.15 -32.94
CA GLY A 13 15.31 -24.53 -31.55
C GLY A 13 16.57 -23.91 -30.93
N GLY A 14 16.58 -23.83 -29.60
CA GLY A 14 17.72 -23.34 -28.83
C GLY A 14 17.51 -23.57 -27.34
N SER A 15 17.80 -24.79 -26.90
CA SER A 15 17.81 -25.21 -25.50
C SER A 15 19.02 -24.59 -24.78
N GLY A 16 18.91 -23.32 -24.40
CA GLY A 16 19.92 -22.62 -23.59
C GLY A 16 19.61 -22.73 -22.09
N ARG A 17 20.15 -23.76 -21.43
CA ARG A 17 20.31 -23.76 -19.96
C ARG A 17 21.50 -22.87 -19.60
N GLY A 18 21.24 -21.61 -19.27
CA GLY A 18 22.10 -20.78 -18.42
C GLY A 18 21.34 -20.55 -17.11
N GLY A 19 21.83 -20.95 -15.94
CA GLY A 19 23.07 -20.40 -15.37
C GLY A 19 22.66 -19.19 -14.55
N GLY A 20 22.35 -19.42 -13.26
CA GLY A 20 21.85 -18.41 -12.33
C GLY A 20 22.84 -17.28 -12.06
N GLY A 21 22.30 -16.18 -11.52
CA GLY A 21 23.07 -15.08 -10.97
C GLY A 21 22.47 -13.72 -11.29
N GLY A 22 21.86 -13.07 -10.30
CA GLY A 22 21.69 -11.61 -10.27
C GLY A 22 20.51 -11.02 -11.05
N GLY A 23 19.31 -11.58 -10.94
CA GLY A 23 18.10 -11.06 -11.61
C GLY A 23 17.26 -10.05 -10.82
N GLY A 24 17.69 -9.63 -9.63
CA GLY A 24 16.84 -8.83 -8.72
C GLY A 24 16.38 -7.46 -9.27
N GLY A 25 17.12 -6.90 -10.23
CA GLY A 25 16.83 -5.56 -10.79
C GLY A 25 15.84 -5.52 -11.96
N LYS A 26 15.62 -6.63 -12.69
CA LYS A 26 14.72 -6.64 -13.86
C LYS A 26 13.25 -6.66 -13.46
N HIS A 27 12.90 -7.40 -12.41
CA HIS A 27 11.53 -7.56 -11.95
C HIS A 27 10.92 -6.30 -11.32
N VAL A 28 11.73 -5.43 -10.69
CA VAL A 28 11.20 -4.18 -10.10
C VAL A 28 10.74 -3.21 -11.19
N ARG A 29 11.45 -3.15 -12.32
CA ARG A 29 11.01 -2.34 -13.47
C ARG A 29 9.72 -2.89 -14.09
N GLU A 30 9.58 -4.22 -14.16
CA GLU A 30 8.35 -4.86 -14.66
C GLU A 30 7.15 -4.59 -13.74
N LEU A 31 7.33 -4.63 -12.42
CA LEU A 31 6.25 -4.38 -11.47
C LEU A 31 5.70 -2.96 -11.61
N TRP A 32 6.56 -1.94 -11.65
CA TRP A 32 6.10 -0.55 -11.80
C TRP A 32 5.32 -0.33 -13.11
N GLU A 33 5.75 -0.95 -14.21
CA GLU A 33 5.04 -0.86 -15.50
C GLU A 33 3.63 -1.46 -15.44
N CYS A 34 3.37 -2.44 -14.57
CA CYS A 34 2.02 -2.94 -14.32
C CYS A 34 1.14 -1.93 -13.55
N PHE A 35 1.72 -1.17 -12.62
CA PHE A 35 0.97 -0.25 -11.74
C PHE A 35 0.83 1.17 -12.30
N ARG A 36 1.67 1.59 -13.25
CA ARG A 36 1.66 2.96 -13.79
C ARG A 36 0.33 3.38 -14.42
N LYS A 37 -0.49 2.42 -14.89
CA LYS A 37 -1.79 2.67 -15.52
C LYS A 37 -2.96 2.46 -14.55
N THR A 38 -2.69 2.05 -13.32
CA THR A 38 -3.72 1.75 -12.32
C THR A 38 -4.09 3.02 -11.55
N THR A 39 -5.38 3.23 -11.33
CA THR A 39 -5.88 4.30 -10.46
C THR A 39 -5.46 4.03 -9.01
N ALA A 40 -4.99 5.06 -8.30
CA ALA A 40 -4.48 4.95 -6.94
C ALA A 40 -3.32 3.94 -6.78
N SER A 41 -2.42 3.92 -7.77
CA SER A 41 -1.27 3.00 -7.77
C SER A 41 -0.35 3.19 -6.55
N ASP A 42 -0.26 4.40 -6.00
CA ASP A 42 0.47 4.70 -4.78
C ASP A 42 -0.12 4.01 -3.53
N GLU A 43 -1.42 3.70 -3.52
CA GLU A 43 -2.08 2.99 -2.42
C GLU A 43 -1.80 1.47 -2.43
N ILE A 44 -1.48 0.90 -3.60
CA ILE A 44 -1.34 -0.56 -3.79
C ILE A 44 0.08 -1.02 -4.16
N TYR A 45 0.90 -0.14 -4.75
CA TYR A 45 2.25 -0.50 -5.22
C TYR A 45 3.17 -0.84 -4.06
N PHE A 46 3.27 0.04 -3.06
CA PHE A 46 4.13 -0.18 -1.89
C PHE A 46 3.77 -1.46 -1.11
N PRO A 47 2.52 -1.69 -0.68
CA PRO A 47 2.19 -2.92 0.03
C PRO A 47 2.45 -4.17 -0.82
N THR A 48 2.21 -4.11 -2.14
CA THR A 48 2.52 -5.22 -3.05
C THR A 48 4.02 -5.50 -3.13
N ALA A 49 4.83 -4.47 -3.38
CA ALA A 49 6.28 -4.59 -3.48
C ALA A 49 6.90 -5.11 -2.16
N LEU A 50 6.46 -4.57 -1.02
CA LEU A 50 6.93 -5.00 0.30
C LEU A 50 6.52 -6.44 0.62
N SER A 51 5.36 -6.91 0.13
CA SER A 51 4.93 -8.30 0.27
C SER A 51 5.77 -9.25 -0.59
N ILE A 52 6.05 -8.87 -1.84
CA ILE A 52 6.92 -9.64 -2.76
C ILE A 52 8.34 -9.75 -2.20
N MET A 53 8.85 -8.69 -1.59
CA MET A 53 10.16 -8.69 -0.92
C MET A 53 10.18 -9.48 0.40
N GLY A 54 9.03 -10.00 0.86
CA GLY A 54 8.92 -10.74 2.12
C GLY A 54 9.10 -9.88 3.37
N ILE A 55 9.02 -8.55 3.23
CA ILE A 55 9.06 -7.58 4.34
C ILE A 55 7.71 -7.57 5.07
N LEU A 56 6.61 -7.52 4.32
CA LEU A 56 5.27 -7.75 4.86
C LEU A 56 5.00 -9.25 4.82
N ARG A 57 5.08 -9.90 5.98
CA ARG A 57 4.69 -11.30 6.13
C ARG A 57 3.24 -11.37 6.59
N ARG A 58 2.50 -12.34 6.07
CA ARG A 58 1.20 -12.70 6.65
C ARG A 58 1.50 -13.51 7.91
N PRO A 59 0.89 -13.21 9.07
CA PRO A 59 1.01 -14.11 10.22
C PRO A 59 0.50 -15.47 9.78
N ARG A 60 1.36 -16.48 9.89
CA ARG A 60 0.97 -17.87 9.65
C ARG A 60 -0.01 -18.23 10.77
N SER A 61 -1.30 -18.23 10.46
CA SER A 61 -2.26 -18.97 11.28
C SER A 61 -2.00 -20.45 11.03
N ASP A 62 -1.26 -21.12 11.90
CA ASP A 62 -1.35 -22.60 12.06
C ASP A 62 -0.35 -23.48 11.29
N ILE A 63 0.92 -23.09 11.11
CA ILE A 63 1.98 -24.05 10.76
C ILE A 63 3.26 -23.74 11.53
N GLU A 64 3.50 -24.54 12.58
CA GLU A 64 4.79 -24.71 13.24
C GLU A 64 5.77 -25.28 12.21
N VAL A 65 6.64 -24.43 11.68
CA VAL A 65 7.91 -24.88 11.10
C VAL A 65 8.96 -24.24 11.97
N GLU A 66 9.64 -25.06 12.76
CA GLU A 66 10.80 -24.64 13.56
C GLU A 66 11.90 -24.17 12.60
N ASP A 67 11.95 -22.86 12.36
CA ASP A 67 13.13 -22.17 11.85
C ASP A 67 13.65 -21.30 13.00
N ASP A 68 14.59 -21.88 13.75
CA ASP A 68 15.03 -21.47 15.10
C ASP A 68 15.86 -20.17 15.21
N ASP A 69 16.05 -19.36 14.16
CA ASP A 69 17.09 -18.31 14.19
C ASP A 69 16.66 -16.89 13.75
N VAL A 70 15.38 -16.52 13.82
CA VAL A 70 15.00 -15.09 13.63
C VAL A 70 14.01 -14.60 14.71
N PRO A 71 14.51 -14.04 15.83
CA PRO A 71 13.71 -13.74 17.01
C PRO A 71 13.01 -12.38 16.94
N TYR A 72 12.30 -12.06 15.86
CA TYR A 72 11.43 -10.88 15.87
C TYR A 72 10.38 -10.91 14.74
N ASN A 73 9.13 -11.19 15.10
CA ASN A 73 7.94 -10.94 14.28
C ASN A 73 7.64 -9.43 14.15
N ILE A 74 8.65 -8.62 13.81
CA ILE A 74 8.51 -7.17 13.52
C ILE A 74 7.52 -6.93 12.38
N GLY A 75 7.39 -7.91 11.47
CA GLY A 75 6.52 -7.83 10.30
C GLY A 75 5.04 -7.64 10.63
N ASP A 76 4.54 -8.28 11.69
CA ASP A 76 3.09 -8.28 11.98
C ASP A 76 2.59 -6.92 12.51
N GLU A 77 3.43 -6.24 13.30
CA GLU A 77 3.08 -4.92 13.85
C GLU A 77 3.25 -3.79 12.83
N ILE A 78 4.31 -3.85 12.01
CA ILE A 78 4.57 -2.81 10.99
C ILE A 78 3.57 -2.94 9.84
N ALA A 79 3.16 -4.16 9.46
CA ALA A 79 2.26 -4.36 8.33
C ALA A 79 0.85 -3.80 8.53
N ARG A 80 0.41 -3.59 9.78
CA ARG A 80 -0.99 -3.29 10.08
C ARG A 80 -1.23 -1.95 10.74
N LYS A 81 -0.20 -1.33 11.32
CA LYS A 81 -0.33 -0.02 11.96
C LYS A 81 -0.33 1.08 10.91
N ARG A 82 -1.37 1.93 10.93
CA ARG A 82 -1.41 3.13 10.10
C ARG A 82 -0.44 4.17 10.67
N VAL A 83 0.42 4.71 9.83
CA VAL A 83 1.32 5.81 10.22
C VAL A 83 0.57 7.15 10.25
N THR A 84 -0.44 7.30 9.40
CA THR A 84 -1.20 8.54 9.20
C THR A 84 -2.65 8.38 9.65
N TYR A 85 -3.04 9.16 10.65
CA TYR A 85 -4.42 9.31 11.07
C TYR A 85 -5.24 10.05 10.00
N CYS A 86 -6.34 9.42 9.59
CA CYS A 86 -7.28 9.93 8.60
C CYS A 86 -8.70 9.70 9.12
N ASP A 87 -9.49 10.76 9.27
CA ASP A 87 -10.86 10.63 9.74
C ASP A 87 -11.81 10.36 8.57
N TRP A 88 -12.40 9.16 8.55
CA TRP A 88 -13.39 8.73 7.54
C TRP A 88 -14.81 8.63 8.11
N SER A 89 -15.06 9.18 9.31
CA SER A 89 -16.34 9.07 10.01
C SER A 89 -17.53 9.67 9.25
N THR A 90 -17.27 10.56 8.28
CA THR A 90 -18.30 11.19 7.46
C THR A 90 -18.77 10.34 6.28
N CYS A 91 -18.22 9.13 6.08
CA CYS A 91 -18.53 8.24 4.94
C CYS A 91 -18.48 8.91 3.56
N ALA A 92 -17.71 10.00 3.44
CA ALA A 92 -17.57 10.76 2.22
C ALA A 92 -16.52 10.16 1.29
N LYS A 93 -16.50 10.60 0.03
CA LYS A 93 -15.45 10.22 -0.96
C LYS A 93 -14.03 10.62 -0.52
N ASN A 94 -13.92 11.58 0.39
CA ASN A 94 -12.65 12.08 0.91
C ASN A 94 -12.71 12.12 2.45
N PRO A 95 -11.58 12.00 3.18
CA PRO A 95 -11.58 12.04 4.64
C PRO A 95 -12.05 13.41 5.15
N ALA A 96 -12.47 13.55 6.41
CA ALA A 96 -12.83 14.85 6.98
C ALA A 96 -11.62 15.81 7.01
N SER A 97 -11.89 17.11 6.86
CA SER A 97 -10.87 18.14 7.09
C SER A 97 -10.87 18.59 8.54
N PHE A 98 -9.69 18.78 9.12
CA PHE A 98 -9.55 19.32 10.47
C PHE A 98 -9.30 20.83 10.45
N SER A 99 -9.90 21.53 11.39
CA SER A 99 -9.61 22.94 11.67
C SER A 99 -8.61 23.06 12.83
N LYS A 100 -8.16 24.29 13.11
CA LYS A 100 -7.34 24.59 14.30
C LYS A 100 -8.03 24.17 15.61
N LYS A 101 -9.36 24.21 15.66
CA LYS A 101 -10.15 23.86 16.86
C LYS A 101 -10.09 22.36 17.17
N ASP A 102 -9.95 21.54 16.13
CA ASP A 102 -9.96 20.07 16.25
C ASP A 102 -8.59 19.49 16.63
N LEU A 103 -7.54 20.31 16.69
CA LEU A 103 -6.16 19.85 16.83
C LEU A 103 -5.95 18.96 18.06
N ARG A 104 -6.55 19.33 19.20
CA ARG A 104 -6.42 18.55 20.44
C ARG A 104 -7.04 17.17 20.29
N ASP A 105 -8.23 17.10 19.73
CA ASP A 105 -8.98 15.85 19.55
C ASP A 105 -8.32 14.95 18.49
N VAL A 106 -7.78 15.55 17.42
CA VAL A 106 -7.02 14.83 16.40
C VAL A 106 -5.75 14.22 16.97
N VAL A 107 -5.02 14.95 17.81
CA VAL A 107 -3.81 14.41 18.47
C VAL A 107 -4.18 13.26 19.41
N GLN A 108 -5.26 13.39 20.18
CA GLN A 108 -5.69 12.34 21.09
C GLN A 108 -6.11 11.06 20.33
N ARG A 109 -6.95 11.20 19.29
CA ARG A 109 -7.39 10.07 18.45
C ARG A 109 -6.23 9.42 17.70
N GLY A 110 -5.37 10.23 17.08
CA GLY A 110 -4.19 9.74 16.37
C GLY A 110 -3.26 8.94 17.29
N ARG A 111 -3.01 9.41 18.51
CA ARG A 111 -2.21 8.68 19.51
C ARG A 111 -2.88 7.39 19.96
N ALA A 112 -4.19 7.39 20.17
CA ALA A 112 -4.94 6.19 20.53
C ALA A 112 -4.86 5.12 19.43
N GLU A 113 -4.78 5.51 18.16
CA GLU A 113 -4.59 4.61 17.02
C GLU A 113 -3.11 4.29 16.71
N GLY A 114 -2.16 4.81 17.49
CA GLY A 114 -0.72 4.61 17.24
C GLY A 114 -0.19 5.32 15.99
N CYS A 115 -0.91 6.31 15.46
CA CYS A 115 -0.49 7.12 14.32
C CYS A 115 0.56 8.17 14.73
N LEU A 116 1.50 8.45 13.83
CA LEU A 116 2.56 9.45 14.05
C LEU A 116 2.20 10.83 13.47
N ILE A 117 1.43 10.83 12.39
CA ILE A 117 1.00 12.04 11.69
C ILE A 117 -0.51 12.01 11.46
N ALA A 118 -1.10 13.18 11.23
CA ALA A 118 -2.48 13.32 10.79
C ALA A 118 -2.50 14.13 9.48
N ARG A 119 -3.49 13.87 8.60
CA ARG A 119 -3.61 14.59 7.32
C ARG A 119 -4.91 15.37 7.21
N LYS A 120 -4.95 16.27 6.22
CA LYS A 120 -6.11 17.06 5.79
C LYS A 120 -6.52 18.17 6.77
N PHE A 121 -5.58 19.05 7.10
CA PHE A 121 -5.88 20.30 7.81
C PHE A 121 -6.35 21.37 6.82
N GLY A 122 -7.54 21.94 7.07
CA GLY A 122 -8.14 23.00 6.26
C GLY A 122 -7.85 24.40 6.79
N LEU A 123 -7.61 25.35 5.88
CA LEU A 123 -7.44 26.76 6.19
C LEU A 123 -8.82 27.44 6.40
N GLY A 124 -9.51 27.08 7.47
CA GLY A 124 -10.53 27.93 8.12
C GLY A 124 -11.55 28.68 7.24
N LYS A 125 -12.12 28.04 6.21
CA LYS A 125 -13.45 28.41 5.70
C LYS A 125 -14.34 27.19 5.87
N ASP A 126 -15.37 27.34 6.68
CA ASP A 126 -16.25 26.29 7.19
C ASP A 126 -16.56 25.21 6.14
N CYS A 127 -15.91 24.06 6.27
CA CYS A 127 -16.34 22.85 5.58
C CYS A 127 -17.48 22.29 6.43
N GLY A 128 -18.72 22.66 6.11
CA GLY A 128 -19.93 22.27 6.83
C GLY A 128 -20.18 20.76 6.87
N GLY A 129 -19.46 20.06 7.75
CA GLY A 129 -19.55 18.61 7.89
C GLY A 129 -19.02 18.12 9.24
N GLY A 130 -19.36 18.83 10.33
CA GLY A 130 -19.12 18.36 11.69
C GLY A 130 -20.40 17.76 12.26
N ILE A 131 -20.48 16.44 12.36
CA ILE A 131 -21.51 15.76 13.15
C ILE A 131 -21.18 16.03 14.62
N ALA A 132 -21.88 16.98 15.22
CA ALA A 132 -21.88 17.23 16.65
C ALA A 132 -22.65 16.10 17.37
N GLY A 133 -22.03 14.94 17.53
CA GLY A 133 -22.54 13.86 18.38
C GLY A 133 -22.33 14.22 19.85
N LYS A 134 -23.25 14.99 20.45
CA LYS A 134 -23.36 15.07 21.91
C LYS A 134 -23.91 13.73 22.42
N SER A 135 -23.09 12.95 23.11
CA SER A 135 -23.60 11.87 23.97
C SER A 135 -24.12 12.48 25.27
N LYS A 136 -25.32 12.05 25.67
CA LYS A 136 -26.02 12.44 26.90
C LYS A 136 -25.36 11.84 28.13
#